data_AF-A0A7T5RY84-F1
#
_entry.id   AF-A0A7T5RY84-F1
#
_cell.length_a   1.000
_cell.length_b   1.000
_cell.length_c   1.000
_cell.angle_alpha   90.00
_cell.angle_beta   90.00
_cell.angle_gamma   90.00
#
_symmetry.space_group_name_H-M   'P 1'
#
loop_
_entity.id
_entity.type
_entity.pdbx_description
1 polymer ?
#
loop_
_entity_poly.entity_id
_entity_poly.type
_entity_poly.pdbx_seq_one_letter_code
_entity_poly.pdbx_strand_id
1 'polypeptide(L)'
;MKKIVFLLIMGLLYLPGLTFAQTKNIDCNDKPSVPEGYTLIPGNPGGTYQLTPGNIKTVSFENKTAPTTGAKMLAKLGDTALNACVLDYLLAHPEAIPETWKTKNIIFAGSIFADAGGNKFFPTLCWWDNHWDMTRTYLSEPYDDRIAAIK
;
A
#
# COMPACT_ATOMS: atom_id res chain seq x y z
N MET A 1 37.22 -0.85 -55.34
CA MET A 1 36.14 0.13 -55.15
C MET A 1 34.86 -0.61 -54.80
N LYS A 2 34.54 -0.77 -53.51
CA LYS A 2 33.34 -1.48 -53.02
C LYS A 2 32.32 -0.42 -52.61
N LYS A 3 31.17 -0.36 -53.29
CA LYS A 3 30.02 0.46 -52.88
C LYS A 3 29.23 -0.33 -51.85
N ILE A 4 29.27 0.13 -50.60
CA ILE A 4 28.47 -0.39 -49.49
C ILE A 4 27.04 0.15 -49.67
N VAL A 5 26.08 -0.76 -49.71
CA VAL A 5 24.65 -0.49 -49.81
C VAL A 5 24.15 0.09 -48.49
N PHE A 6 23.45 1.22 -48.60
CA PHE A 6 22.77 1.93 -47.52
C PHE A 6 21.71 1.03 -46.87
N LEU A 7 21.86 0.73 -45.59
CA LEU A 7 20.82 0.14 -44.75
C LEU A 7 20.78 0.97 -43.46
N LEU A 8 20.09 2.12 -43.54
CA LEU A 8 19.73 2.92 -42.38
C LEU A 8 18.24 2.71 -42.15
N ILE A 9 18.00 1.79 -41.23
CA ILE A 9 16.72 1.45 -40.63
C ILE A 9 16.10 2.74 -40.12
N MET A 10 14.95 3.15 -40.66
CA MET A 10 14.16 4.24 -40.10
C MET A 10 13.77 3.87 -38.68
N GLY A 11 14.44 4.54 -37.73
CA GLY A 11 14.27 4.35 -36.31
C GLY A 11 12.93 4.87 -35.80
N LEU A 12 12.50 4.19 -34.74
CA LEU A 12 11.52 4.59 -33.74
C LEU A 12 10.07 4.71 -34.21
N LEU A 13 9.40 3.55 -34.25
CA LEU A 13 8.01 3.46 -33.79
C LEU A 13 7.95 4.02 -32.36
N TYR A 14 7.33 5.19 -32.21
CA TYR A 14 6.94 5.71 -30.92
C TYR A 14 5.86 4.77 -30.37
N LEU A 15 6.21 3.92 -29.42
CA LEU A 15 5.25 3.17 -28.61
C LEU A 15 4.89 4.03 -27.40
N PRO A 16 3.75 4.75 -27.37
CA PRO A 16 3.29 5.36 -26.14
C PRO A 16 2.80 4.21 -25.24
N GLY A 17 3.55 3.88 -24.19
CA GLY A 17 3.04 2.93 -23.20
C GLY A 17 4.04 2.13 -22.38
N LEU A 18 5.35 2.27 -22.57
CA LEU A 18 6.30 1.74 -21.60
C LEU A 18 6.77 2.86 -20.66
N THR A 19 5.89 3.25 -19.74
CA THR A 19 6.40 3.66 -18.42
C THR A 19 7.08 2.42 -17.85
N PHE A 20 8.41 2.37 -17.88
CA PHE A 20 9.14 1.45 -17.02
C PHE A 20 8.62 1.71 -15.60
N ALA A 21 7.91 0.74 -15.04
CA ALA A 21 7.49 0.78 -13.64
C ALA A 21 8.77 0.77 -12.80
N GLN A 22 9.33 1.93 -12.53
CA GLN A 22 10.56 2.05 -11.76
C GLN A 22 10.25 1.63 -10.34
N THR A 23 10.95 0.60 -9.86
CA THR A 23 10.88 0.20 -8.46
C THR A 23 11.29 1.35 -7.57
N LYS A 24 10.48 1.63 -6.54
CA LYS A 24 10.75 2.66 -5.55
C LYS A 24 11.16 2.02 -4.23
N ASN A 25 12.30 2.44 -3.68
CA ASN A 25 12.67 2.12 -2.32
C ASN A 25 11.96 3.08 -1.35
N ILE A 26 11.27 2.52 -0.37
CA ILE A 26 10.57 3.21 0.71
C ILE A 26 11.27 2.83 2.02
N ASP A 27 11.68 3.83 2.80
CA ASP A 27 12.29 3.60 4.11
C ASP A 27 11.20 3.48 5.18
N CYS A 28 10.94 2.27 5.63
CA CYS A 28 10.02 1.96 6.72
C CYS A 28 10.68 2.12 8.10
N ASN A 29 11.92 2.61 8.19
CA ASN A 29 12.51 3.09 9.44
C ASN A 29 12.19 4.57 9.70
N ASP A 30 11.73 5.30 8.69
CA ASP A 30 11.28 6.68 8.85
C ASP A 30 9.96 6.74 9.62
N LYS A 31 9.61 7.92 10.11
CA LYS A 31 8.36 8.16 10.83
C LYS A 31 7.23 8.44 9.82
N PRO A 32 6.15 7.64 9.79
CA PRO A 32 5.02 7.92 8.92
C PRO A 32 4.31 9.21 9.34
N SER A 33 3.58 9.78 8.39
CA SER A 33 2.69 10.91 8.59
C SER A 33 1.58 10.52 9.57
N VAL A 34 1.43 11.31 10.64
CA VAL A 34 0.38 11.11 11.64
C VAL A 34 -0.60 12.28 11.49
N PRO A 35 -1.86 12.04 11.10
CA PRO A 35 -2.84 13.10 11.01
C PRO A 35 -3.11 13.76 12.36
N GLU A 36 -3.59 15.00 12.31
CA GLU A 36 -3.96 15.76 13.50
C GLU A 36 -4.97 14.99 14.36
N GLY A 37 -4.78 15.04 15.68
CA GLY A 37 -5.66 14.35 16.64
C GLY A 37 -5.33 12.87 16.86
N TYR A 38 -4.32 12.31 16.19
CA TYR A 38 -3.87 10.93 16.38
C TYR A 38 -2.45 10.84 16.93
N THR A 39 -2.13 9.68 17.52
CA THR A 39 -0.79 9.37 18.02
C THR A 39 -0.31 8.04 17.43
N LEU A 40 0.90 8.03 16.86
CA LEU A 40 1.57 6.79 16.46
C LEU A 40 2.02 6.02 17.70
N ILE A 41 1.58 4.77 17.84
CA ILE A 41 2.08 3.84 18.83
C ILE A 41 3.39 3.25 18.30
N PRO A 42 4.51 3.37 19.03
CA PRO A 42 5.79 2.81 18.60
C PRO A 42 5.66 1.31 18.33
N GLY A 43 6.05 0.90 17.12
CA GLY A 43 6.15 -0.49 16.69
C GLY A 43 7.57 -0.81 16.24
N ASN A 44 7.76 -2.03 15.70
CA ASN A 44 9.05 -2.42 15.13
C ASN A 44 9.28 -1.70 13.80
N PRO A 45 10.46 -1.10 13.57
CA PRO A 45 10.79 -0.47 12.31
C PRO A 45 10.86 -1.51 11.18
N GLY A 46 10.33 -1.17 10.00
CA GLY A 46 10.06 -2.13 8.92
C GLY A 46 11.20 -2.32 7.91
N GLY A 47 12.37 -1.72 8.15
CA GLY A 47 13.49 -1.75 7.19
C GLY A 47 13.22 -0.97 5.90
N THR A 48 13.74 -1.43 4.77
CA THR A 48 13.47 -0.82 3.45
C THR A 48 12.58 -1.74 2.62
N TYR A 49 11.48 -1.19 2.10
CA TYR A 49 10.57 -1.89 1.19
C TYR A 49 10.77 -1.44 -0.26
N GLN A 50 10.86 -2.41 -1.18
CA GLN A 50 10.96 -2.13 -2.62
C GLN A 50 9.58 -2.26 -3.26
N LEU A 51 8.91 -1.12 -3.45
CA LEU A 51 7.63 -1.06 -4.13
C LEU A 51 7.84 -1.17 -5.65
N THR A 52 7.30 -2.22 -6.25
CA THR A 52 7.23 -2.34 -7.72
C THR A 52 5.79 -2.14 -8.15
N PRO A 53 5.48 -1.09 -8.94
CA PRO A 53 4.12 -0.82 -9.41
C PRO A 53 3.51 -2.05 -10.08
N GLY A 54 2.25 -2.36 -9.76
CA GLY A 54 1.55 -3.54 -10.27
C GLY A 54 1.94 -4.90 -9.66
N ASN A 55 2.96 -4.96 -8.80
CA ASN A 55 3.37 -6.20 -8.10
C ASN A 55 3.44 -5.99 -6.58
N ILE A 56 2.37 -5.41 -6.03
CA ILE A 56 2.24 -5.23 -4.58
C ILE A 56 1.51 -6.43 -3.99
N LYS A 57 2.18 -7.16 -3.10
CA LYS A 57 1.61 -8.35 -2.47
C LYS A 57 0.66 -7.95 -1.34
N THR A 58 -0.50 -8.58 -1.33
CA THR A 58 -1.49 -8.41 -0.25
C THR A 58 -1.96 -9.76 0.27
N VAL A 59 -2.24 -9.82 1.57
CA VAL A 59 -2.94 -10.92 2.21
C VAL A 59 -4.40 -10.51 2.41
N SER A 60 -5.33 -11.22 1.79
CA SER A 60 -6.76 -10.99 2.00
C SER A 60 -7.23 -11.60 3.33
N PHE A 61 -8.11 -10.87 4.02
CA PHE A 61 -8.81 -11.31 5.23
C PHE A 61 -10.28 -11.64 4.95
N GLU A 62 -10.64 -11.83 3.68
CA GLU A 62 -11.95 -12.29 3.24
C GLU A 62 -12.40 -13.52 4.04
N ASN A 63 -13.45 -13.36 4.86
CA ASN A 63 -14.07 -14.46 5.57
C ASN A 63 -15.58 -14.43 5.40
N LYS A 64 -16.10 -15.38 4.61
CA LYS A 64 -17.53 -15.51 4.28
C LYS A 64 -18.36 -16.14 5.41
N THR A 65 -17.73 -16.69 6.45
CA THR A 65 -18.43 -17.42 7.51
C THR A 65 -18.51 -16.65 8.83
N ALA A 66 -17.52 -15.80 9.14
CA ALA A 66 -17.55 -14.96 10.33
C ALA A 66 -16.69 -13.70 10.17
N PRO A 67 -17.13 -12.54 10.70
CA PRO A 67 -16.31 -11.34 10.76
C PRO A 67 -14.97 -11.57 11.47
N THR A 68 -13.92 -10.91 11.00
CA THR A 68 -12.61 -10.92 11.66
C THR A 68 -12.33 -9.56 12.31
N THR A 69 -11.64 -9.56 13.45
CA THR A 69 -11.31 -8.31 14.17
C THR A 69 -9.93 -7.83 13.80
N GLY A 70 -9.68 -6.52 13.90
CA GLY A 70 -8.35 -5.97 13.66
C GLY A 70 -7.27 -6.62 14.56
N ALA A 71 -7.60 -6.93 15.82
CA ALA A 71 -6.70 -7.66 16.71
C ALA A 71 -6.31 -9.06 16.17
N LYS A 72 -7.24 -9.81 15.58
CA LYS A 72 -6.95 -11.10 14.93
C LYS A 72 -6.10 -10.93 13.67
N MET A 73 -6.34 -9.86 12.90
CA MET A 73 -5.52 -9.53 11.74
C MET A 73 -4.07 -9.25 12.15
N LEU A 74 -3.86 -8.44 13.20
CA LEU A 74 -2.53 -8.14 13.73
C LEU A 74 -1.78 -9.41 14.14
N ALA A 75 -2.44 -10.30 14.90
CA ALA A 75 -1.85 -11.55 15.34
C ALA A 75 -1.43 -12.46 14.17
N LYS A 76 -2.17 -12.41 13.04
CA LYS A 76 -1.84 -13.19 11.84
C LYS A 76 -0.71 -12.59 11.02
N LEU A 77 -0.59 -11.25 10.99
CA LEU A 77 0.45 -10.57 10.22
C LEU A 77 1.79 -10.53 10.95
N GLY A 78 1.78 -10.38 12.28
CA GLY A 78 2.98 -10.20 13.09
C GLY A 78 3.85 -9.06 12.56
N ASP A 79 5.17 -9.24 12.65
CA ASP A 79 6.17 -8.24 12.21
C ASP A 79 6.35 -8.17 10.68
N THR A 80 5.56 -8.91 9.89
CA THR A 80 5.72 -8.95 8.44
C THR A 80 4.86 -7.91 7.70
N ALA A 81 4.00 -7.19 8.41
CA ALA A 81 3.18 -6.13 7.81
C ALA A 81 4.02 -4.89 7.55
N LEU A 82 3.77 -4.23 6.41
CA LEU A 82 4.38 -2.93 6.15
C LEU A 82 3.67 -1.83 6.94
N ASN A 83 4.43 -0.79 7.25
CA ASN A 83 4.00 0.34 8.05
C ASN A 83 3.41 1.46 7.19
N ALA A 84 2.96 2.54 7.83
CA ALA A 84 2.31 3.66 7.15
C ALA A 84 3.23 4.50 6.24
N CYS A 85 4.57 4.30 6.25
CA CYS A 85 5.44 4.99 5.29
C CYS A 85 5.12 4.57 3.84
N VAL A 86 4.68 3.32 3.66
CA VAL A 86 4.22 2.83 2.35
C VAL A 86 2.88 3.46 1.97
N LEU A 87 1.98 3.67 2.94
CA LEU A 87 0.73 4.38 2.73
C LEU A 87 0.97 5.82 2.26
N ASP A 88 1.84 6.56 2.95
CA ASP A 88 2.17 7.95 2.60
C ASP A 88 2.64 8.05 1.15
N TYR A 89 3.52 7.14 0.74
CA TYR A 89 3.98 7.07 -0.64
C TYR A 89 2.82 6.80 -1.61
N LEU A 90 1.95 5.83 -1.32
CA LEU A 90 0.85 5.47 -2.22
C LEU A 90 -0.19 6.59 -2.35
N LEU A 91 -0.45 7.35 -1.28
CA LEU A 91 -1.34 8.52 -1.35
C LEU A 91 -0.73 9.67 -2.17
N ALA A 92 0.59 9.85 -2.11
CA ALA A 92 1.30 10.82 -2.95
C ALA A 92 1.43 10.37 -4.42
N HIS A 93 1.33 9.08 -4.68
CA HIS A 93 1.52 8.44 -5.99
C HIS A 93 0.37 7.47 -6.32
N PRO A 94 -0.87 7.97 -6.47
CA PRO A 94 -2.05 7.13 -6.69
C PRO A 94 -1.98 6.28 -7.96
N GLU A 95 -1.18 6.68 -8.96
CA GLU A 95 -0.89 5.91 -10.17
C GLU A 95 -0.18 4.57 -9.91
N ALA A 96 0.46 4.42 -8.74
CA ALA A 96 1.10 3.17 -8.33
C ALA A 96 0.12 2.16 -7.73
N ILE A 97 -1.08 2.61 -7.34
CA ILE A 97 -2.08 1.78 -6.66
C ILE A 97 -2.86 0.96 -7.70
N PRO A 98 -2.93 -0.37 -7.56
CA PRO A 98 -3.73 -1.19 -8.47
C PRO A 98 -5.21 -0.81 -8.45
N GLU A 99 -5.81 -0.65 -9.62
CA GLU A 99 -7.26 -0.40 -9.77
C GLU A 99 -8.13 -1.47 -9.06
N THR A 100 -7.64 -2.70 -8.97
CA THR A 100 -8.31 -3.81 -8.28
C THR A 100 -8.44 -3.61 -6.77
N TRP A 101 -7.71 -2.64 -6.19
CA TRP A 101 -7.81 -2.32 -4.78
C TRP A 101 -8.99 -1.39 -4.47
N LYS A 102 -9.66 -0.80 -5.47
CA LYS A 102 -10.78 0.13 -5.25
C LYS A 102 -11.99 -0.48 -4.54
N THR A 103 -12.05 -1.81 -4.48
CA THR A 103 -13.11 -2.56 -3.78
C THR A 103 -12.68 -3.06 -2.41
N LYS A 104 -11.48 -2.70 -1.95
CA LYS A 104 -10.85 -3.19 -0.73
C LYS A 104 -10.41 -2.06 0.19
N ASN A 105 -10.36 -2.37 1.48
CA ASN A 105 -9.68 -1.57 2.49
C ASN A 105 -8.33 -2.22 2.77
N ILE A 106 -7.25 -1.50 2.44
CA ILE A 106 -5.88 -2.02 2.54
C ILE A 106 -5.23 -1.51 3.82
N ILE A 107 -5.01 -2.39 4.79
CA ILE A 107 -4.43 -2.03 6.09
C ILE A 107 -2.90 -2.08 6.07
N PHE A 108 -2.28 -1.14 6.77
CA PHE A 108 -0.82 -1.04 6.97
C PHE A 108 -0.48 -1.38 8.42
N ALA A 109 -0.60 -2.67 8.76
CA ALA A 109 -0.57 -3.14 10.15
C ALA A 109 0.83 -3.07 10.82
N GLY A 110 1.87 -2.67 10.08
CA GLY A 110 3.17 -2.30 10.67
C GLY A 110 3.13 -0.95 11.41
N SER A 111 2.03 -0.21 11.31
CA SER A 111 1.74 0.97 12.14
C SER A 111 0.41 0.81 12.87
N ILE A 112 0.38 1.27 14.12
CA ILE A 112 -0.85 1.37 14.90
C ILE A 112 -0.95 2.81 15.38
N PHE A 113 -2.07 3.45 15.09
CA PHE A 113 -2.40 4.77 15.60
C PHE A 113 -3.41 4.63 16.74
N ALA A 114 -3.47 5.64 17.60
CA ALA A 114 -4.51 5.83 18.60
C ALA A 114 -5.24 7.14 18.36
N ASP A 115 -6.57 7.12 18.50
CA ASP A 115 -7.37 8.34 18.53
C ASP A 115 -7.36 9.03 19.90
N ALA A 116 -7.98 10.20 19.99
CA ALA A 116 -8.09 10.97 21.23
C ALA A 116 -8.79 10.19 22.36
N GLY A 117 -9.60 9.17 22.04
CA GLY A 117 -10.23 8.28 23.00
C GLY A 117 -9.37 7.07 23.40
N GLY A 118 -8.16 6.95 22.84
CA GLY A 118 -7.27 5.82 23.05
C GLY A 118 -7.63 4.58 22.25
N ASN A 119 -8.60 4.66 21.32
CA ASN A 119 -8.96 3.53 20.47
C ASN A 119 -7.87 3.33 19.42
N LYS A 120 -7.38 2.10 19.31
CA LYS A 120 -6.28 1.74 18.42
C LYS A 120 -6.80 1.32 17.06
N PHE A 121 -6.14 1.74 15.99
CA PHE A 121 -6.51 1.39 14.63
C PHE A 121 -5.29 1.25 13.71
N PHE A 122 -5.47 0.52 12.60
CA PHE A 122 -4.53 0.55 11.48
C PHE A 122 -4.86 1.73 10.57
N PRO A 123 -3.85 2.49 10.11
CA PRO A 123 -4.02 3.37 8.97
C PRO A 123 -4.37 2.50 7.75
N THR A 124 -5.41 2.89 7.03
CA THR A 124 -6.05 2.07 6.00
C THR A 124 -6.24 2.87 4.74
N LEU A 125 -5.75 2.38 3.60
CA LEU A 125 -6.04 2.95 2.28
C LEU A 125 -7.40 2.46 1.80
N CYS A 126 -8.26 3.37 1.37
CA CYS A 126 -9.54 3.05 0.74
C CYS A 126 -9.78 3.94 -0.48
N TRP A 127 -10.62 3.46 -1.39
CA TRP A 127 -11.16 4.26 -2.49
C TRP A 127 -12.55 4.74 -2.14
N TRP A 128 -12.75 6.05 -2.14
CA TRP A 128 -14.05 6.68 -1.87
C TRP A 128 -14.17 7.96 -2.70
N ASP A 129 -15.38 8.28 -3.16
CA ASP A 129 -15.69 9.51 -3.90
C ASP A 129 -14.66 9.89 -4.99
N ASN A 130 -14.33 8.90 -5.82
CA ASN A 130 -13.40 9.01 -6.94
C ASN A 130 -11.95 9.40 -6.58
N HIS A 131 -11.51 9.18 -5.34
CA HIS A 131 -10.12 9.36 -4.93
C HIS A 131 -9.67 8.30 -3.91
N TRP A 132 -8.35 8.21 -3.74
CA TRP A 132 -7.73 7.42 -2.67
C TRP A 132 -7.62 8.27 -1.41
N ASP A 133 -7.98 7.71 -0.27
CA ASP A 133 -7.90 8.38 1.03
C ASP A 133 -7.45 7.40 2.12
N MET A 134 -7.01 7.96 3.25
CA MET A 134 -6.73 7.21 4.46
C MET A 134 -7.95 7.22 5.39
N THR A 135 -8.37 6.03 5.78
CA THR A 135 -9.36 5.78 6.82
C THR A 135 -8.76 4.96 7.99
N ARG A 136 -9.64 4.47 8.87
CA ARG A 136 -9.31 3.79 10.11
C ARG A 136 -9.90 2.38 10.11
N THR A 137 -9.09 1.40 10.50
CA THR A 137 -9.54 0.05 10.85
C THR A 137 -9.22 -0.21 12.32
N TYR A 138 -10.16 0.07 13.21
CA TYR A 138 -10.09 -0.15 14.66
C TYR A 138 -9.83 -1.61 15.04
N LEU A 139 -8.93 -1.83 15.99
CA LEU A 139 -8.54 -3.19 16.42
C LEU A 139 -9.68 -3.94 17.13
N SER A 140 -10.58 -3.22 17.79
CA SER A 140 -11.69 -3.76 18.58
C SER A 140 -12.91 -4.14 17.74
N GLU A 141 -13.02 -3.62 16.52
CA GLU A 141 -14.21 -3.78 15.70
C GLU A 141 -14.16 -5.04 14.83
N PRO A 142 -15.32 -5.66 14.54
CA PRO A 142 -15.43 -6.69 13.53
C PRO A 142 -15.52 -6.05 12.13
N TYR A 143 -14.79 -6.61 11.17
CA TYR A 143 -14.83 -6.20 9.77
C TYR A 143 -15.38 -7.31 8.88
N ASP A 144 -15.96 -6.89 7.77
CA ASP A 144 -16.42 -7.76 6.69
C ASP A 144 -15.24 -8.31 5.87
N ASP A 145 -15.57 -8.94 4.75
CA ASP A 145 -14.61 -9.60 3.89
C ASP A 145 -13.80 -8.62 3.01
N ARG A 146 -13.98 -7.30 3.07
CA ARG A 146 -13.28 -6.37 2.15
C ARG A 146 -11.90 -5.92 2.61
N ILE A 147 -11.37 -6.53 3.68
CA ILE A 147 -10.08 -6.15 4.25
C ILE A 147 -8.94 -6.97 3.62
N ALA A 148 -7.89 -6.29 3.21
CA ALA A 148 -6.60 -6.91 2.88
C ALA A 148 -5.47 -6.13 3.57
N ALA A 149 -4.33 -6.78 3.78
CA ALA A 149 -3.13 -6.13 4.30
C ALA A 149 -1.99 -6.23 3.30
N ILE A 150 -1.15 -5.20 3.24
CA ILE A 150 0.09 -5.24 2.47
C ILE A 150 1.16 -6.06 3.23
N LYS A 151 1.98 -6.81 2.50
CA LYS A 151 3.07 -7.66 3.04
C LYS A 151 4.28 -7.67 2.10
#